data_AF-V7AHX4-F1
#
_entry.id   AF-V7AHX4-F1
#
_cell.length_a   1.000
_cell.length_b   1.000
_cell.length_c   1.000
_cell.angle_alpha   90.00
_cell.angle_beta   90.00
_cell.angle_gamma   90.00
#
_symmetry.space_group_name_H-M   'P 1'
#
loop_
_entity.id
_entity.type
_entity.pdbx_description
1 polymer ?
#
loop_
_entity_poly.entity_id
_entity_poly.type
_entity_poly.pdbx_seq_one_letter_code
_entity_poly.pdbx_strand_id
1 'polypeptide(L)'
;MYERHEEWMTRYGKVYKDPEEREKRFRIFKENVNYIETFNNAANKPYQLGTNQFADLTNEEFTAGRNRLKGHMCSSILRTTTFKYENVTAIPSTVDWRQKGAVTPVKDQGQCGCCWAFSAVAATEGIHALTSGKLISLSEQELVDCDTKGVDQGCEGEKNNGINTEVNYPYKGVDGKCNAKAEAVDGATINGCEDVPVNNESALEKAVSSQPVSLAIDASGSDFQFYKSGVFSGSCGTELDHGVTAVGYGVSDDGRKYWLVKNSWGTEWV
;
A
#
# COMPACT_ATOMS: atom_id res chain seq x y z
N MET A 1 7.33 12.10 29.52
CA MET A 1 7.28 12.31 28.05
C MET A 1 8.66 12.22 27.42
N TYR A 2 9.71 12.81 28.01
CA TYR A 2 11.09 12.60 27.55
C TYR A 2 11.50 11.11 27.57
N GLU A 3 11.29 10.40 28.69
CA GLU A 3 11.55 8.95 28.80
C GLU A 3 10.83 8.13 27.72
N ARG A 4 9.54 8.40 27.48
CA ARG A 4 8.76 7.76 26.40
C ARG A 4 9.36 7.99 25.01
N HIS A 5 9.94 9.17 24.76
CA HIS A 5 10.63 9.45 23.50
C HIS A 5 11.93 8.66 23.39
N GLU A 6 12.71 8.52 24.48
CA GLU A 6 13.92 7.69 24.49
C GLU A 6 13.62 6.21 24.21
N GLU A 7 12.58 5.67 24.84
CA GLU A 7 12.11 4.30 24.61
C GLU A 7 11.65 4.11 23.16
N TRP A 8 10.86 5.06 22.65
CA TRP A 8 10.38 5.06 21.27
C TRP A 8 11.54 5.14 20.26
N MET A 9 12.51 6.03 20.49
CA MET A 9 13.70 6.13 19.65
C MET A 9 14.50 4.84 19.65
N THR A 10 14.67 4.21 20.82
CA THR A 10 15.37 2.93 20.96
C THR A 10 14.64 1.84 20.18
N ARG A 11 13.31 1.76 20.32
CA ARG A 11 12.47 0.78 19.62
C ARG A 11 12.57 0.89 18.11
N TYR A 12 12.54 2.11 17.57
CA TYR A 12 12.54 2.35 16.12
C TYR A 12 13.92 2.74 15.56
N GLY A 13 15.00 2.57 16.34
CA GLY A 13 16.38 2.84 15.91
C GLY A 13 16.64 4.29 15.47
N LYS A 14 15.98 5.27 16.09
CA LYS A 14 16.06 6.67 15.69
C LYS A 14 17.36 7.30 16.17
N VAL A 15 18.10 7.87 15.22
CA VAL A 15 19.34 8.62 15.46
C VAL A 15 19.25 9.95 14.74
N TYR A 16 19.57 11.03 15.45
CA TYR A 16 19.50 12.39 14.92
C TYR A 16 20.89 12.97 14.74
N LYS A 17 21.01 13.86 13.75
CA LYS A 17 22.28 14.48 13.33
C LYS A 17 22.93 15.28 14.46
N ASP A 18 22.12 16.05 15.18
CA ASP A 18 22.58 16.99 16.20
C ASP A 18 21.49 17.20 17.28
N PRO A 19 21.84 17.82 18.42
CA PRO A 19 20.88 18.07 19.51
C PRO A 19 19.70 18.95 19.11
N GLU A 20 19.88 19.84 18.14
CA GLU A 20 18.82 20.74 17.65
C GLU A 20 17.75 19.95 16.89
N GLU A 21 18.15 19.06 15.98
CA GLU A 21 17.22 18.15 15.29
C GLU A 21 16.54 17.22 16.30
N ARG A 22 17.26 16.70 17.29
CA ARG A 22 16.65 15.86 18.34
C ARG A 22 15.57 16.61 19.13
N GLU A 23 15.80 17.87 19.48
CA GLU A 23 14.82 18.69 20.19
C GLU A 23 13.60 19.00 19.30
N LYS A 24 13.82 19.30 18.01
CA LYS A 24 12.73 19.45 17.02
C LYS A 24 11.87 18.18 16.96
N ARG A 25 12.51 17.02 16.82
CA ARG A 25 11.85 15.71 16.70
C ARG A 25 11.10 15.34 17.97
N PHE A 26 11.67 15.63 19.14
CA PHE A 26 11.01 15.46 20.43
C PHE A 26 9.73 16.29 20.55
N ARG A 27 9.74 17.55 20.09
CA ARG A 27 8.55 18.40 20.09
C ARG A 27 7.45 17.84 19.19
N ILE A 28 7.79 17.41 17.98
CA ILE A 28 6.84 16.77 17.05
C ILE A 28 6.28 15.48 17.66
N PHE A 29 7.14 14.63 18.22
CA PHE A 29 6.73 13.42 18.92
C PHE A 29 5.72 13.70 20.03
N LYS A 30 5.98 14.70 20.87
CA LYS A 30 5.07 15.10 21.94
C LYS A 30 3.71 15.56 21.39
N GLU A 31 3.71 16.36 20.33
CA GLU A 31 2.48 16.83 19.69
C GLU A 31 1.65 15.66 19.13
N ASN A 32 2.31 14.73 18.42
CA ASN A 32 1.67 13.54 17.85
C ASN A 32 1.15 12.57 18.93
N VAL A 33 1.93 12.33 19.99
CA VAL A 33 1.48 11.50 21.13
C VAL A 33 0.24 12.09 21.79
N ASN A 34 0.22 13.40 22.01
CA ASN A 34 -0.96 14.08 22.57
C ASN A 34 -2.18 13.96 21.65
N TYR A 35 -1.99 14.06 20.33
CA TYR A 35 -3.05 13.85 19.34
C TYR A 35 -3.63 12.43 19.41
N ILE A 36 -2.75 11.42 19.40
CA ILE A 36 -3.11 10.00 19.51
C ILE A 36 -3.90 9.73 20.80
N GLU A 37 -3.41 10.23 21.94
CA GLU A 37 -4.06 10.04 23.24
C GLU A 37 -5.41 10.75 23.31
N THR A 38 -5.50 11.97 22.78
CA THR A 38 -6.76 12.72 22.70
C THR A 38 -7.79 11.98 21.85
N PHE A 39 -7.38 11.45 20.70
CA PHE A 39 -8.24 10.66 19.83
C PHE A 39 -8.76 9.40 20.54
N ASN A 40 -7.85 8.63 21.16
CA ASN A 40 -8.18 7.35 21.80
C ASN A 40 -9.01 7.52 23.08
N ASN A 41 -8.91 8.67 23.76
CA ASN A 41 -9.72 8.99 24.94
C ASN A 41 -11.16 9.42 24.60
N ALA A 42 -11.45 9.72 23.33
CA ALA A 42 -12.81 9.99 22.89
C ALA A 42 -13.63 8.68 22.83
N ALA A 43 -14.86 8.71 23.31
CA ALA A 43 -15.71 7.52 23.36
C ALA A 43 -16.08 7.00 21.95
N ASN A 44 -16.29 5.68 21.86
CA ASN A 44 -16.90 4.99 20.71
C ASN A 44 -16.15 5.15 19.36
N LYS A 45 -14.82 5.08 19.36
CA LYS A 45 -14.05 5.11 18.12
C LYS A 45 -14.04 3.73 17.42
N PRO A 46 -14.26 3.66 16.09
CA PRO A 46 -14.17 2.43 15.28
C PRO A 46 -12.78 1.80 15.20
N TYR A 47 -11.77 2.62 15.46
CA TYR A 47 -10.36 2.29 15.29
C TYR A 47 -9.55 3.01 16.37
N GLN A 48 -8.30 2.58 16.52
CA GLN A 48 -7.34 3.14 17.46
C GLN A 48 -6.15 3.72 16.70
N LEU A 49 -5.60 4.78 17.27
CA LEU A 49 -4.32 5.33 16.85
C LEU A 49 -3.18 4.81 17.74
N GLY A 50 -1.96 4.79 17.20
CA GLY A 50 -0.78 4.27 17.88
C GLY A 50 0.48 5.02 17.51
N THR A 51 1.46 5.00 18.43
CA THR A 51 2.81 5.48 18.12
C THR A 51 3.55 4.44 17.28
N ASN A 52 3.82 4.78 16.03
CA ASN A 52 4.60 3.98 15.09
C ASN A 52 5.95 4.67 14.76
N GLN A 53 6.70 4.16 13.78
CA GLN A 53 7.99 4.73 13.37
C GLN A 53 7.90 6.16 12.81
N PHE A 54 6.71 6.71 12.58
CA PHE A 54 6.49 8.05 12.05
C PHE A 54 6.10 9.08 13.11
N ALA A 55 6.11 8.72 14.40
CA ALA A 55 5.69 9.62 15.47
C ALA A 55 6.54 10.89 15.60
N ASP A 56 7.76 10.93 15.06
CA ASP A 56 8.61 12.14 15.03
C ASP A 56 8.51 12.97 13.74
N LEU A 57 7.56 12.65 12.86
CA LEU A 57 7.31 13.39 11.61
C LEU A 57 6.04 14.23 11.73
N THR A 58 6.07 15.43 11.16
CA THR A 58 4.80 16.14 10.88
C THR A 58 4.04 15.41 9.77
N ASN A 59 2.75 15.70 9.62
CA ASN A 59 1.96 15.08 8.56
C ASN A 59 2.48 15.46 7.16
N GLU A 60 2.96 16.69 6.99
CA GLU A 60 3.57 17.16 5.74
C GLU A 60 4.89 16.44 5.45
N GLU A 61 5.75 16.25 6.46
CA GLU A 61 6.99 15.46 6.32
C GLU A 61 6.69 13.98 6.01
N PHE A 62 5.61 13.45 6.60
CA PHE A 62 5.18 12.07 6.39
C PHE A 62 4.72 11.83 4.95
N THR A 63 3.84 12.68 4.44
CA THR A 63 3.21 12.55 3.11
C THR A 63 4.18 12.89 1.97
N ALA A 64 5.00 13.93 2.10
CA ALA A 64 5.84 14.44 1.00
C ALA A 64 6.81 13.41 0.39
N GLY A 65 7.24 12.41 1.17
CA GLY A 65 8.14 11.35 0.72
C GLY A 65 7.47 10.02 0.37
N ARG A 66 6.20 9.81 0.73
CA ARG A 66 5.54 8.49 0.65
C ARG A 66 4.32 8.47 -0.25
N ASN A 67 3.59 9.58 -0.28
CA ASN A 67 2.37 9.73 -1.03
C ASN A 67 2.72 10.48 -2.32
N ARG A 68 3.08 9.73 -3.37
CA ARG A 68 3.35 10.29 -4.70
C ARG A 68 2.68 9.50 -5.81
N LEU A 69 1.50 8.96 -5.51
CA LEU A 69 0.66 8.42 -6.56
C LEU A 69 0.31 9.56 -7.52
N LYS A 70 0.52 9.34 -8.82
CA LYS A 70 0.02 10.24 -9.85
C LYS A 70 -1.12 9.47 -10.49
N GLY A 71 -2.35 9.79 -10.08
CA GLY A 71 -3.52 9.09 -10.59
C GLY A 71 -3.57 9.12 -12.11
N HIS A 72 -3.49 7.96 -12.74
CA HIS A 72 -3.67 7.79 -14.17
C HIS A 72 -4.58 6.58 -14.40
N MET A 73 -5.63 6.75 -15.21
CA MET A 73 -6.40 5.62 -15.70
C MET A 73 -5.51 4.84 -16.65
N CYS A 74 -5.44 3.50 -16.53
CA CYS A 74 -4.72 2.70 -17.51
C CYS A 74 -5.28 3.05 -18.89
N SER A 75 -4.37 3.40 -19.81
CA SER A 75 -4.67 3.97 -21.11
C SER A 75 -5.79 3.16 -21.79
N SER A 76 -6.78 3.90 -22.29
CA SER A 76 -8.05 3.46 -22.91
C SER A 76 -7.96 2.47 -24.09
N ILE A 77 -6.79 1.89 -24.35
CA ILE A 77 -6.44 1.13 -25.55
C ILE A 77 -7.11 -0.25 -25.58
N LEU A 78 -7.70 -0.71 -24.47
CA LEU A 78 -8.65 -1.83 -24.47
C LEU A 78 -9.86 -1.51 -23.59
N ARG A 79 -10.73 -0.57 -24.02
CA ARG A 79 -12.13 -0.60 -23.57
C ARG A 79 -12.78 -1.88 -24.06
N THR A 80 -12.54 -3.00 -23.38
CA THR A 80 -13.53 -4.06 -23.32
C THR A 80 -14.81 -3.42 -22.80
N THR A 81 -15.89 -3.50 -23.57
CA THR A 81 -17.18 -2.88 -23.22
C THR A 81 -17.83 -3.50 -21.97
N THR A 82 -17.25 -4.59 -21.47
CA THR A 82 -17.76 -5.40 -20.37
C THR A 82 -16.65 -5.63 -19.35
N PHE A 83 -16.96 -5.38 -18.08
CA PHE A 83 -16.11 -5.72 -16.95
C PHE A 83 -16.09 -7.24 -16.74
N LYS A 84 -14.93 -7.88 -16.68
CA LYS A 84 -14.76 -9.34 -16.60
C LYS A 84 -15.58 -9.99 -15.49
N TYR A 85 -15.71 -9.33 -14.35
CA TYR A 85 -16.42 -9.86 -13.18
C TYR A 85 -17.87 -9.38 -13.09
N GLU A 86 -18.42 -8.73 -14.11
CA GLU A 86 -19.77 -8.14 -14.07
C GLU A 86 -20.86 -9.16 -13.72
N ASN A 87 -20.77 -10.36 -14.29
CA ASN A 87 -21.73 -11.44 -14.11
C ASN A 87 -21.46 -12.34 -12.88
N VAL A 88 -20.47 -12.02 -12.04
CA VAL A 88 -20.25 -12.73 -10.77
C VAL A 88 -21.37 -12.37 -9.81
N THR A 89 -22.17 -13.35 -9.41
CA THR A 89 -23.34 -13.17 -8.53
C THR A 89 -23.17 -13.82 -7.16
N ALA A 90 -22.43 -14.92 -7.08
CA ALA A 90 -22.14 -15.62 -5.83
C ALA A 90 -20.75 -15.22 -5.31
N ILE A 91 -20.71 -14.17 -4.48
CA ILE A 91 -19.49 -13.73 -3.79
C ILE A 91 -19.54 -14.15 -2.31
N PRO A 92 -18.44 -14.64 -1.72
CA PRO A 92 -18.36 -14.88 -0.29
C PRO A 92 -18.59 -13.59 0.50
N SER A 93 -19.14 -13.67 1.72
CA SER A 93 -19.29 -12.52 2.61
C SER A 93 -17.96 -12.05 3.23
N THR A 94 -16.92 -12.87 3.14
CA THR A 94 -15.58 -12.56 3.65
C THR A 94 -14.54 -13.26 2.78
N VAL A 95 -13.50 -12.53 2.43
CA VAL A 95 -12.36 -13.00 1.66
C VAL A 95 -11.09 -12.53 2.34
N ASP A 96 -10.11 -13.44 2.48
CA ASP A 96 -8.78 -13.14 2.98
C ASP A 96 -7.75 -13.92 2.16
N TRP A 97 -7.12 -13.26 1.19
CA TRP A 97 -6.14 -13.89 0.31
C TRP A 97 -4.86 -14.32 1.03
N ARG A 98 -4.59 -13.81 2.24
CA ARG A 98 -3.47 -14.27 3.07
C ARG A 98 -3.66 -15.74 3.46
N GLN A 99 -4.89 -16.12 3.81
CA GLN A 99 -5.24 -17.51 4.15
C GLN A 99 -5.16 -18.47 2.96
N LYS A 100 -5.14 -17.93 1.73
CA LYS A 100 -4.99 -18.69 0.49
C LYS A 100 -3.55 -18.71 -0.01
N GLY A 101 -2.59 -18.13 0.73
CA GLY A 101 -1.19 -18.06 0.31
C GLY A 101 -0.97 -17.19 -0.92
N ALA A 102 -1.84 -16.20 -1.16
CA ALA A 102 -1.77 -15.30 -2.32
C ALA A 102 -1.32 -13.88 -1.93
N VAL A 103 -0.61 -13.72 -0.81
CA VAL A 103 -0.13 -12.44 -0.31
C VAL A 103 1.26 -12.62 0.29
N THR A 104 2.27 -11.95 -0.27
CA THR A 104 3.64 -11.92 0.29
C THR A 104 3.70 -11.06 1.57
N PRO A 105 4.77 -11.19 2.39
CA PRO A 105 4.99 -10.30 3.53
C PRO A 105 4.89 -8.81 3.18
N VAL A 106 4.54 -7.98 4.18
CA VAL A 106 4.53 -6.53 4.03
C VAL A 106 5.96 -6.03 3.83
N LYS A 107 6.15 -5.16 2.84
CA LYS A 107 7.43 -4.50 2.52
C LYS A 107 7.38 -3.02 2.95
N ASP A 108 8.51 -2.32 2.84
CA ASP A 108 8.64 -0.90 3.19
C ASP A 108 9.24 -0.11 2.02
N GLN A 109 8.48 0.83 1.45
CA GLN A 109 8.90 1.72 0.37
C GLN A 109 9.86 2.83 0.85
N GLY A 110 10.00 3.02 2.16
CA GLY A 110 10.82 4.08 2.74
C GLY A 110 10.33 5.48 2.36
N GLN A 111 11.21 6.30 1.80
CA GLN A 111 10.94 7.67 1.34
C GLN A 111 10.84 7.79 -0.18
N CYS A 112 10.68 6.66 -0.86
CA CYS A 112 10.43 6.64 -2.30
C CYS A 112 8.93 6.71 -2.54
N GLY A 113 8.48 7.64 -3.37
CA GLY A 113 7.08 7.78 -3.77
C GLY A 113 6.62 6.75 -4.80
N CYS A 114 6.93 5.48 -4.57
CA CYS A 114 6.69 4.37 -5.48
C CYS A 114 5.60 3.41 -4.99
N CYS A 115 4.68 3.88 -4.13
CA CYS A 115 3.53 3.09 -3.65
C CYS A 115 2.73 2.43 -4.79
N TRP A 116 2.68 3.06 -5.97
CA TRP A 116 2.12 2.48 -7.19
C TRP A 116 2.78 1.14 -7.58
N ALA A 117 4.11 1.05 -7.51
CA ALA A 117 4.86 -0.16 -7.87
C ALA A 117 4.58 -1.28 -6.87
N PHE A 118 4.54 -0.96 -5.57
CA PHE A 118 4.15 -1.92 -4.53
C PHE A 118 2.71 -2.42 -4.69
N SER A 119 1.79 -1.52 -5.06
CA SER A 119 0.39 -1.86 -5.29
C SER A 119 0.23 -2.83 -6.47
N ALA A 120 0.86 -2.50 -7.61
CA ALA A 120 0.88 -3.34 -8.82
C ALA A 120 1.53 -4.71 -8.56
N VAL A 121 2.74 -4.72 -8.00
CA VAL A 121 3.46 -5.95 -7.64
C VAL A 121 2.64 -6.84 -6.73
N ALA A 122 2.03 -6.31 -5.67
CA ALA A 122 1.25 -7.14 -4.75
C ALA A 122 -0.01 -7.73 -5.41
N ALA A 123 -0.65 -7.03 -6.35
CA ALA A 123 -1.74 -7.60 -7.14
C ALA A 123 -1.25 -8.70 -8.09
N THR A 124 -0.11 -8.48 -8.75
CA THR A 124 0.54 -9.42 -9.68
C THR A 124 1.05 -10.68 -8.99
N GLU A 125 1.69 -10.55 -7.81
CA GLU A 125 2.05 -11.66 -6.93
C GLU A 125 0.83 -12.51 -6.56
N GLY A 126 -0.29 -11.85 -6.25
CA GLY A 126 -1.54 -12.49 -5.88
C GLY A 126 -2.15 -13.31 -7.02
N ILE A 127 -2.37 -12.70 -8.19
CA ILE A 127 -2.92 -13.43 -9.35
C ILE A 127 -1.95 -14.51 -9.84
N HIS A 128 -0.64 -14.29 -9.78
CA HIS A 128 0.35 -15.32 -10.10
C HIS A 128 0.21 -16.52 -9.15
N ALA A 129 0.14 -16.29 -7.83
CA ALA A 129 -0.05 -17.37 -6.86
C ALA A 129 -1.35 -18.16 -7.11
N LEU A 130 -2.44 -17.49 -7.48
CA LEU A 130 -3.73 -18.14 -7.77
C LEU A 130 -3.74 -18.94 -9.08
N THR A 131 -2.96 -18.54 -10.08
CA THR A 131 -2.93 -19.18 -11.39
C THR A 131 -1.84 -20.24 -11.52
N SER A 132 -0.68 -20.03 -10.91
CA SER A 132 0.47 -20.95 -10.95
C SER A 132 0.55 -21.89 -9.74
N GLY A 133 -0.15 -21.55 -8.65
CA GLY A 133 -0.03 -22.25 -7.36
C GLY A 133 1.25 -21.92 -6.59
N LYS A 134 2.05 -20.94 -7.05
CA LYS A 134 3.33 -20.56 -6.44
C LYS A 134 3.33 -19.08 -6.08
N LEU A 135 3.45 -18.78 -4.80
CA LEU A 135 3.71 -17.41 -4.33
C LEU A 135 5.19 -17.08 -4.52
N ILE A 136 5.48 -16.00 -5.24
CA ILE A 136 6.82 -15.50 -5.52
C ILE A 136 6.84 -14.03 -5.12
N SER A 137 7.92 -13.57 -4.51
CA SER A 137 8.10 -12.13 -4.29
C SER A 137 8.72 -11.49 -5.52
N LEU A 138 8.04 -10.50 -6.09
CA LEU A 138 8.44 -9.81 -7.33
C LEU A 138 9.09 -8.47 -7.00
N SER A 139 9.78 -7.88 -7.99
CA SER A 139 10.61 -6.69 -7.81
C SER A 139 9.85 -5.40 -8.07
N GLU A 140 9.58 -4.61 -7.02
CA GLU A 140 9.10 -3.24 -7.20
C GLU A 140 10.18 -2.34 -7.84
N GLN A 141 11.46 -2.64 -7.62
CA GLN A 141 12.55 -1.83 -8.16
C GLN A 141 12.64 -1.90 -9.67
N GLU A 142 12.31 -3.05 -10.26
CA GLU A 142 12.25 -3.17 -11.71
C GLU A 142 11.19 -2.23 -12.29
N LEU A 143 9.99 -2.18 -11.69
CA LEU A 143 8.98 -1.20 -12.11
C LEU A 143 9.48 0.23 -11.94
N VAL A 144 10.09 0.56 -10.79
CA VAL A 144 10.66 1.89 -10.53
C VAL A 144 11.73 2.28 -11.57
N ASP A 145 12.61 1.35 -11.95
CA ASP A 145 13.75 1.63 -12.83
C ASP A 145 13.38 1.58 -14.33
N CYS A 146 12.44 0.71 -14.70
CA CYS A 146 12.14 0.35 -16.09
C CYS A 146 10.83 0.94 -16.61
N ASP A 147 9.79 1.07 -15.79
CA ASP A 147 8.52 1.68 -16.19
C ASP A 147 8.56 3.23 -16.06
N THR A 148 9.52 3.81 -16.77
CA THR A 148 9.82 5.26 -16.74
C THR A 148 9.22 6.02 -17.93
N LYS A 149 8.63 5.29 -18.88
CA LYS A 149 8.14 5.84 -20.16
C LYS A 149 6.62 5.76 -20.31
N GLY A 150 5.94 4.96 -19.48
CA GLY A 150 4.49 4.88 -19.43
C GLY A 150 3.89 5.96 -18.54
N VAL A 151 2.68 6.41 -18.89
CA VAL A 151 1.86 7.27 -18.01
C VAL A 151 1.17 6.43 -16.92
N ASP A 152 1.18 5.10 -17.07
CA ASP A 152 0.24 4.19 -16.41
C ASP A 152 0.83 3.38 -15.23
N GLN A 153 1.97 3.82 -14.66
CA GLN A 153 2.48 3.36 -13.35
C GLN A 153 2.33 1.84 -13.09
N GLY A 154 2.86 0.99 -13.98
CA GLY A 154 2.82 -0.48 -13.88
C GLY A 154 1.98 -1.18 -14.96
N CYS A 155 0.91 -0.55 -15.46
CA CYS A 155 -0.03 -1.19 -16.40
C CYS A 155 0.57 -1.50 -17.79
N GLU A 156 1.49 -0.67 -18.29
CA GLU A 156 2.21 -0.91 -19.55
C GLU A 156 3.54 -1.67 -19.33
N GLY A 157 4.22 -1.39 -18.20
CA GLY A 157 5.48 -2.06 -17.82
C GLY A 157 5.32 -3.56 -17.60
N GLU A 158 4.24 -3.99 -16.94
CA GLU A 158 3.99 -5.42 -16.65
C GLU A 158 3.44 -6.21 -17.86
N LYS A 159 2.89 -5.52 -18.87
CA LYS A 159 2.05 -6.13 -19.91
C LYS A 159 2.82 -6.84 -21.02
N ASN A 160 4.12 -6.59 -21.18
CA ASN A 160 4.87 -7.08 -22.35
C ASN A 160 6.17 -7.84 -22.05
N ASN A 161 6.76 -7.72 -20.86
CA ASN A 161 8.10 -8.27 -20.57
C ASN A 161 8.18 -9.12 -19.30
N GLY A 162 7.06 -9.44 -18.63
CA GLY A 162 7.14 -10.07 -17.32
C GLY A 162 7.73 -9.15 -16.25
N ILE A 163 8.00 -9.69 -15.07
CA ILE A 163 8.62 -8.97 -13.97
C ILE A 163 9.52 -9.93 -13.19
N ASN A 164 10.72 -9.49 -12.83
CA ASN A 164 11.70 -10.29 -12.11
C ASN A 164 11.32 -10.44 -10.62
N THR A 165 12.03 -11.35 -9.96
CA THR A 165 11.90 -11.58 -8.52
C THR A 165 12.65 -10.55 -7.71
N GLU A 166 12.17 -10.27 -6.50
CA GLU A 166 12.84 -9.41 -5.50
C GLU A 166 14.30 -9.85 -5.27
N VAL A 167 14.58 -11.16 -5.29
CA VAL A 167 15.93 -11.69 -5.05
C VAL A 167 16.92 -11.31 -6.16
N ASN A 168 16.46 -11.28 -7.41
CA ASN A 168 17.30 -11.01 -8.57
C ASN A 168 17.38 -9.52 -8.90
N TYR A 169 16.37 -8.74 -8.52
CA TYR A 169 16.34 -7.29 -8.67
C TYR A 169 15.87 -6.63 -7.36
N PRO A 170 16.75 -6.53 -6.34
CA PRO A 170 16.34 -6.08 -5.01
C PRO A 170 15.94 -4.61 -4.95
N TYR A 171 15.01 -4.30 -4.03
CA TYR A 171 14.58 -2.95 -3.73
C TYR A 171 15.68 -2.07 -3.13
N LYS A 172 15.79 -0.85 -3.66
CA LYS A 172 16.80 0.15 -3.27
C LYS A 172 16.20 1.46 -2.74
N GLY A 173 14.89 1.67 -2.90
CA GLY A 173 14.22 2.86 -2.38
C GLY A 173 14.60 4.17 -3.08
N VAL A 174 15.12 4.10 -4.30
CA VAL A 174 15.54 5.25 -5.10
C VAL A 174 15.33 4.96 -6.58
N ASP A 175 15.15 6.01 -7.38
CA ASP A 175 15.13 5.88 -8.84
C ASP A 175 16.51 5.43 -9.34
N GLY A 176 16.53 4.34 -10.09
CA GLY A 176 17.72 3.79 -10.73
C GLY A 176 17.63 3.84 -12.25
N LYS A 177 18.59 3.18 -12.89
CA LYS A 177 18.58 2.95 -14.34
C LYS A 177 18.14 1.51 -14.59
N CYS A 178 17.15 1.34 -15.46
CA CYS A 178 16.69 0.02 -15.88
C CYS A 178 17.86 -0.90 -16.29
N ASN A 179 17.92 -2.07 -15.65
CA ASN A 179 18.87 -3.11 -15.98
C ASN A 179 18.27 -4.08 -17.00
N ALA A 180 18.49 -3.79 -18.29
CA ALA A 180 17.97 -4.59 -19.41
C ALA A 180 18.38 -6.09 -19.39
N LYS A 181 19.45 -6.46 -18.68
CA LYS A 181 19.81 -7.89 -18.51
C LYS A 181 18.94 -8.59 -17.48
N ALA A 182 18.57 -7.88 -16.41
CA ALA A 182 17.69 -8.40 -15.38
C ALA A 182 16.23 -8.42 -15.85
N GLU A 183 15.84 -7.42 -16.65
CA GLU A 183 14.52 -7.36 -17.33
C GLU A 183 14.27 -8.57 -18.25
N ALA A 184 15.33 -9.23 -18.75
CA ALA A 184 15.19 -10.42 -19.59
C ALA A 184 14.95 -11.73 -18.80
N VAL A 185 14.76 -11.66 -17.47
CA VAL A 185 14.59 -12.82 -16.60
C VAL A 185 13.32 -12.68 -15.78
N ASP A 186 12.27 -13.35 -16.24
CA ASP A 186 10.94 -13.17 -15.65
C ASP A 186 10.73 -14.12 -14.45
N GLY A 187 10.31 -13.55 -13.33
CA GLY A 187 9.78 -14.29 -12.18
C GLY A 187 8.30 -14.62 -12.36
N ALA A 188 7.54 -13.72 -12.97
CA ALA A 188 6.12 -13.89 -13.31
C ALA A 188 5.77 -13.08 -14.58
N THR A 189 4.67 -13.47 -15.22
CA THR A 189 4.08 -12.74 -16.35
C THR A 189 2.58 -12.55 -16.13
N ILE A 190 2.03 -11.47 -16.66
CA ILE A 190 0.58 -11.24 -16.75
C ILE A 190 0.17 -11.09 -18.21
N ASN A 191 -1.07 -11.44 -18.52
CA ASN A 191 -1.61 -11.34 -19.88
C ASN A 191 -2.30 -9.99 -20.15
N GLY A 192 -2.34 -9.10 -19.15
CA GLY A 192 -2.93 -7.77 -19.24
C GLY A 192 -3.57 -7.31 -17.93
N CYS A 193 -4.02 -6.06 -17.96
CA CYS A 193 -4.69 -5.37 -16.85
C CYS A 193 -6.07 -4.91 -17.29
N GLU A 194 -6.98 -4.74 -16.34
CA GLU A 194 -8.34 -4.28 -16.54
C GLU A 194 -8.77 -3.40 -15.36
N ASP A 195 -9.32 -2.23 -15.65
CA ASP A 195 -9.83 -1.33 -14.62
C ASP A 195 -11.19 -1.81 -14.09
N VAL A 196 -11.32 -1.80 -12.77
CA VAL A 196 -12.64 -1.90 -12.13
C VAL A 196 -13.44 -0.62 -12.44
N PRO A 197 -14.75 -0.70 -12.74
CA PRO A 197 -15.58 0.48 -12.92
C PRO A 197 -15.41 1.49 -11.77
N VAL A 198 -15.06 2.73 -12.14
CA VAL A 198 -14.77 3.81 -11.19
C VAL A 198 -15.98 4.07 -10.28
N ASN A 199 -15.73 4.30 -8.99
CA ASN A 199 -16.75 4.58 -7.97
C ASN A 199 -17.82 3.48 -7.81
N ASN A 200 -17.47 2.22 -8.07
CA ASN A 200 -18.37 1.09 -7.94
C ASN A 200 -17.83 0.03 -6.96
N GLU A 201 -18.17 0.18 -5.67
CA GLU A 201 -17.75 -0.77 -4.62
C GLU A 201 -18.23 -2.21 -4.88
N SER A 202 -19.40 -2.40 -5.51
CA SER A 202 -19.90 -3.74 -5.81
C SER A 202 -19.07 -4.41 -6.91
N ALA A 203 -18.65 -3.66 -7.93
CA ALA A 203 -17.73 -4.18 -8.94
C ALA A 203 -16.36 -4.50 -8.33
N LEU A 204 -15.88 -3.65 -7.42
CA LEU A 204 -14.65 -3.90 -6.67
C LEU A 204 -14.76 -5.17 -5.81
N GLU A 205 -15.88 -5.37 -5.10
CA GLU A 205 -16.10 -6.55 -4.26
C GLU A 205 -16.07 -7.83 -5.10
N LYS A 206 -16.69 -7.80 -6.30
CA LYS A 206 -16.62 -8.90 -7.27
C LYS A 206 -15.18 -9.16 -7.73
N ALA A 207 -14.40 -8.14 -8.05
CA ALA A 207 -13.00 -8.30 -8.43
C ALA A 207 -12.15 -8.88 -7.29
N VAL A 208 -12.26 -8.30 -6.09
CA VAL A 208 -11.52 -8.72 -4.89
C VAL A 208 -11.91 -10.14 -4.47
N SER A 209 -13.15 -10.55 -4.71
CA SER A 209 -13.57 -11.94 -4.47
C SER A 209 -12.88 -12.97 -5.36
N SER A 210 -12.28 -12.52 -6.47
CA SER A 210 -11.60 -13.36 -7.47
C SER A 210 -10.07 -13.28 -7.41
N GLN A 211 -9.49 -12.16 -6.97
CA GLN A 211 -8.04 -11.95 -6.83
C GLN A 211 -7.74 -10.69 -5.99
N PRO A 212 -6.50 -10.49 -5.50
CA PRO A 212 -6.06 -9.18 -5.02
C PRO A 212 -6.15 -8.09 -6.09
N VAL A 213 -6.49 -6.86 -5.70
CA VAL A 213 -6.75 -5.73 -6.60
C VAL A 213 -6.00 -4.49 -6.13
N SER A 214 -5.27 -3.85 -7.04
CA SER A 214 -4.63 -2.55 -6.80
C SER A 214 -5.66 -1.44 -6.63
N LEU A 215 -5.46 -0.58 -5.64
CA LEU A 215 -6.33 0.53 -5.29
C LEU A 215 -5.54 1.81 -5.04
N ALA A 216 -6.21 2.93 -5.25
CA ALA A 216 -5.75 4.25 -4.86
C ALA A 216 -6.63 4.78 -3.72
N ILE A 217 -6.01 5.33 -2.68
CA ILE A 217 -6.69 5.93 -1.52
C ILE A 217 -6.13 7.32 -1.25
N ASP A 218 -6.88 8.14 -0.52
CA ASP A 218 -6.33 9.30 0.19
C ASP A 218 -5.77 8.83 1.53
N ALA A 219 -4.45 8.87 1.65
CA ALA A 219 -3.69 8.50 2.83
C ALA A 219 -2.99 9.72 3.47
N SER A 220 -3.46 10.94 3.18
CA SER A 220 -2.87 12.18 3.68
C SER A 220 -3.23 12.50 5.14
N GLY A 221 -4.34 11.96 5.65
CA GLY A 221 -4.83 12.31 6.99
C GLY A 221 -3.95 11.82 8.16
N SER A 222 -3.83 12.64 9.21
CA SER A 222 -3.08 12.29 10.44
C SER A 222 -3.63 11.04 11.16
N ASP A 223 -4.94 10.80 11.12
CA ASP A 223 -5.52 9.56 11.65
C ASP A 223 -4.98 8.33 10.90
N PHE A 224 -4.76 8.44 9.58
CA PHE A 224 -4.19 7.35 8.78
C PHE A 224 -2.69 7.19 9.07
N GLN A 225 -1.94 8.29 9.19
CA GLN A 225 -0.52 8.25 9.58
C GLN A 225 -0.28 7.42 10.85
N PHE A 226 -1.19 7.49 11.83
CA PHE A 226 -1.09 6.82 13.12
C PHE A 226 -2.07 5.66 13.31
N TYR A 227 -2.71 5.18 12.25
CA TYR A 227 -3.63 4.06 12.34
C TYR A 227 -2.93 2.82 12.93
N LYS A 228 -3.59 2.18 13.90
CA LYS A 228 -3.06 0.98 14.59
C LYS A 228 -3.95 -0.24 14.38
N SER A 229 -5.25 -0.11 14.62
CA SER A 229 -6.17 -1.25 14.58
C SER A 229 -7.63 -0.82 14.48
N GLY A 230 -8.50 -1.72 14.03
CA GLY A 230 -9.95 -1.53 13.92
C GLY A 230 -10.40 -1.29 12.48
N VAL A 231 -11.62 -0.82 12.29
CA VAL A 231 -12.13 -0.47 10.95
C VAL A 231 -11.90 1.01 10.76
N PHE A 232 -10.90 1.39 9.94
CA PHE A 232 -10.63 2.80 9.69
C PHE A 232 -11.84 3.47 9.03
N SER A 233 -12.33 4.54 9.65
CA SER A 233 -13.40 5.39 9.12
C SER A 233 -13.16 6.86 9.47
N GLY A 234 -11.88 7.26 9.47
CA GLY A 234 -11.48 8.65 9.66
C GLY A 234 -11.87 9.52 8.46
N SER A 235 -11.70 10.83 8.62
CA SER A 235 -11.92 11.76 7.51
C SER A 235 -10.89 11.53 6.41
N CYS A 236 -11.35 11.35 5.18
CA CYS A 236 -10.52 11.30 3.98
C CYS A 236 -11.18 12.14 2.87
N GLY A 237 -10.37 12.69 1.98
CA GLY A 237 -10.80 13.35 0.75
C GLY A 237 -10.89 12.37 -0.43
N THR A 238 -10.99 12.94 -1.62
CA THR A 238 -10.99 12.22 -2.90
C THR A 238 -9.72 12.47 -3.72
N GLU A 239 -8.77 13.22 -3.18
CA GLU A 239 -7.46 13.45 -3.77
C GLU A 239 -6.57 12.25 -3.48
N LEU A 240 -6.66 11.23 -4.34
CA LEU A 240 -5.96 9.96 -4.15
C LEU A 240 -4.46 10.15 -4.32
N ASP A 241 -3.69 9.85 -3.28
CA ASP A 241 -2.26 10.16 -3.19
C ASP A 241 -1.40 8.93 -2.88
N HIS A 242 -2.02 7.78 -2.61
CA HIS A 242 -1.33 6.57 -2.18
C HIS A 242 -1.90 5.29 -2.81
N GLY A 243 -1.00 4.44 -3.31
CA GLY A 243 -1.31 3.13 -3.88
C GLY A 243 -1.23 2.02 -2.84
N VAL A 244 -2.27 1.20 -2.75
CA VAL A 244 -2.38 0.05 -1.85
C VAL A 244 -3.02 -1.15 -2.57
N THR A 245 -3.08 -2.32 -1.95
CA THR A 245 -3.74 -3.49 -2.57
C THR A 245 -4.83 -4.03 -1.66
N ALA A 246 -6.06 -4.13 -2.17
CA ALA A 246 -7.11 -4.89 -1.51
C ALA A 246 -6.80 -6.38 -1.62
N VAL A 247 -6.57 -7.01 -0.47
CA VAL A 247 -6.28 -8.45 -0.35
C VAL A 247 -7.44 -9.21 0.31
N GLY A 248 -8.59 -8.56 0.44
CA GLY A 248 -9.79 -9.16 1.01
C GLY A 248 -10.81 -8.12 1.45
N TYR A 249 -11.88 -8.60 2.05
CA TYR A 249 -12.93 -7.82 2.68
C TYR A 249 -13.66 -8.68 3.71
N GLY A 250 -14.39 -8.05 4.62
CA GLY A 250 -15.14 -8.78 5.64
C GLY A 250 -16.12 -7.90 6.39
N VAL A 251 -16.64 -8.46 7.48
CA VAL A 251 -17.56 -7.80 8.40
C VAL A 251 -16.98 -7.94 9.80
N SER A 252 -16.81 -6.83 10.53
CA SER A 252 -16.36 -6.84 11.92
C SER A 252 -17.44 -7.40 12.86
N ASP A 253 -17.06 -7.72 14.10
CA ASP A 253 -17.96 -8.28 15.11
C ASP A 253 -19.19 -7.41 15.41
N ASP A 254 -19.08 -6.09 15.17
CA ASP A 254 -20.18 -5.12 15.32
C ASP A 254 -20.95 -4.84 14.02
N GLY A 255 -20.71 -5.62 12.97
CA GLY A 255 -21.45 -5.58 11.72
C GLY A 255 -20.93 -4.58 10.68
N ARG A 256 -19.81 -3.89 10.91
CA ARG A 256 -19.24 -2.96 9.93
C ARG A 256 -18.48 -3.70 8.83
N LYS A 257 -18.78 -3.37 7.58
CA LYS A 257 -18.02 -3.89 6.44
C LYS A 257 -16.66 -3.19 6.35
N TYR A 258 -15.63 -3.92 5.93
CA TYR A 258 -14.30 -3.36 5.74
C TYR A 258 -13.58 -3.99 4.55
N TRP A 259 -12.66 -3.22 3.97
CA TRP A 259 -11.63 -3.71 3.06
C TRP A 259 -10.40 -4.14 3.85
N LEU A 260 -9.84 -5.30 3.52
CA LEU A 260 -8.55 -5.72 4.03
C LEU A 260 -7.47 -5.25 3.06
N VAL A 261 -6.67 -4.28 3.49
CA VAL A 261 -5.72 -3.58 2.62
C VAL A 261 -4.28 -3.90 3.03
N LYS A 262 -3.44 -4.26 2.06
CA LYS A 262 -1.99 -4.36 2.20
C LYS A 262 -1.37 -3.00 1.88
N ASN A 263 -0.62 -2.45 2.84
CA ASN A 263 0.14 -1.21 2.71
C ASN A 263 1.64 -1.50 2.51
N SER A 264 2.43 -0.48 2.17
CA SER A 264 3.86 -0.53 1.82
C SER A 264 4.74 0.31 2.76
N TRP A 265 4.33 0.49 4.02
CA TRP A 265 5.05 1.30 5.02
C TRP A 265 5.70 0.45 6.13
N GLY A 266 6.02 -0.81 5.83
CA GLY A 266 6.60 -1.73 6.79
C GLY A 266 5.61 -2.26 7.84
N THR A 267 6.04 -3.29 8.57
CA THR A 267 5.21 -3.98 9.58
C THR A 267 5.01 -3.17 10.85
N GLU A 268 5.84 -2.17 11.10
CA GLU A 268 5.81 -1.34 12.31
C GLU A 268 4.78 -0.19 12.25
N TRP A 269 4.18 0.06 11.07
CA TRP A 269 3.19 1.14 10.91
C TRP A 269 1.91 0.90 11.71
N VAL A 270 1.45 -0.36 11.79
CA VAL A 270 0.23 -0.82 12.48
C VAL A 270 0.53 -1.52 13.81
#